data_AF-A0A8H8CIA7-F1
#
_entry.id   AF-A0A8H8CIA7-F1
#
_cell.length_a   1.000
_cell.length_b   1.000
_cell.length_c   1.000
_cell.angle_alpha   90.00
_cell.angle_beta   90.00
_cell.angle_gamma   90.00
#
_symmetry.space_group_name_H-M   'P 1'
#
loop_
_entity.id
_entity.type
_entity.pdbx_description
1 polymer ?
#
loop_
_entity_poly.entity_id
_entity_poly.type
_entity_poly.pdbx_seq_one_letter_code
_entity_poly.pdbx_strand_id
1 'polypeptide(L)'
;MKAFMLLLYLVPLAFLVGVLPIAKILIGHIRMALVMSKEDEWASYMWWNWWGSWLFCAGPFGRWIIGTILGYMVIKGKRQQPLPGYPGQLIEEPHLRVLMTAFFAALLSIFAVGLAIMSMYKILCGLTFLESLRPPSPDRLDSSNPYLVCLPRTAPEESIQLENTQRETINILTASQILHMAKA
;
A
#
# COMPACT_ATOMS: atom_id res chain seq x y z
N MET A 1 10.27 0.49 8.20
CA MET A 1 9.94 -0.72 7.40
C MET A 1 8.93 -1.63 8.07
N LYS A 2 9.16 -2.16 9.29
CA LYS A 2 8.24 -3.11 9.97
C LYS A 2 6.80 -2.58 10.11
N ALA A 3 6.63 -1.34 10.59
CA ALA A 3 5.30 -0.73 10.73
C ALA A 3 4.58 -0.51 9.40
N PHE A 4 5.31 -0.16 8.34
CA PHE A 4 4.76 0.03 6.99
C PHE A 4 4.26 -1.28 6.40
N MET A 5 5.05 -2.35 6.52
CA MET A 5 4.62 -3.70 6.12
C MET A 5 3.40 -4.16 6.91
N LEU A 6 3.39 -3.95 8.23
CA LEU A 6 2.26 -4.28 9.07
C LEU A 6 0.99 -3.55 8.63
N LEU A 7 1.07 -2.25 8.33
CA LEU A 7 -0.04 -1.47 7.79
C LEU A 7 -0.55 -2.03 6.45
N LEU A 8 0.36 -2.37 5.53
CA LEU A 8 0.04 -2.95 4.22
C LEU A 8 -0.70 -4.29 4.32
N TYR A 9 -0.39 -5.12 5.32
CA TYR A 9 -1.10 -6.38 5.57
C TYR A 9 -2.39 -6.18 6.38
N LEU A 10 -2.45 -5.15 7.23
CA LEU A 10 -3.62 -4.87 8.05
C LEU A 10 -4.82 -4.41 7.20
N VAL A 11 -4.58 -3.64 6.13
CA VAL A 11 -5.64 -3.16 5.21
C VAL A 11 -6.45 -4.30 4.57
N PRO A 12 -5.83 -5.27 3.86
CA PRO A 12 -6.56 -6.39 3.26
C PRO A 12 -7.21 -7.30 4.30
N LEU A 13 -6.58 -7.46 5.47
CA LEU A 13 -7.16 -8.23 6.58
C LEU A 13 -8.42 -7.55 7.13
N ALA A 14 -8.37 -6.25 7.39
CA ALA A 14 -9.51 -5.46 7.85
C ALA A 14 -10.65 -5.47 6.82
N PHE A 15 -10.31 -5.37 5.54
CA PHE A 15 -11.28 -5.52 4.46
C PHE A 15 -11.95 -6.90 4.48
N LEU A 16 -11.19 -7.99 4.59
CA LEU A 16 -11.73 -9.35 4.65
C LEU A 16 -12.68 -9.51 5.85
N VAL A 17 -12.26 -9.09 7.05
CA VAL A 17 -13.07 -9.19 8.27
C VAL A 17 -14.35 -8.36 8.16
N GLY A 18 -14.27 -7.14 7.60
CA GLY A 18 -15.42 -6.25 7.44
C GLY A 18 -16.40 -6.71 6.37
N VAL A 19 -15.92 -7.31 5.26
CA VAL A 19 -16.77 -7.72 4.13
C VAL A 19 -17.36 -9.12 4.33
N LEU A 20 -16.69 -10.02 5.05
CA LEU A 20 -17.14 -11.40 5.28
C LEU A 20 -18.63 -11.52 5.66
N PRO A 21 -19.17 -10.77 6.65
CA PRO A 21 -20.58 -10.93 7.03
C PRO A 21 -21.57 -10.48 5.95
N ILE A 22 -21.19 -9.55 5.08
CA ILE A 22 -22.07 -8.93 4.07
C ILE A 22 -21.86 -9.56 2.69
N ALA A 23 -20.76 -10.30 2.48
CA ALA A 23 -20.37 -10.84 1.17
C ALA A 23 -21.49 -11.65 0.50
N LYS A 24 -22.18 -12.51 1.25
CA LYS A 24 -23.28 -13.33 0.72
C LYS A 24 -24.43 -12.46 0.19
N ILE A 25 -24.80 -11.43 0.94
CA ILE A 25 -25.87 -10.49 0.59
C ILE A 25 -25.45 -9.66 -0.64
N LEU A 26 -24.21 -9.17 -0.66
CA LEU A 26 -23.65 -8.42 -1.78
C LEU A 26 -23.68 -9.24 -3.08
N ILE A 27 -23.26 -10.50 -3.03
CA ILE A 27 -23.30 -11.41 -4.18
C ILE A 27 -24.73 -11.62 -4.66
N GLY A 28 -25.68 -11.82 -3.75
CA GLY A 28 -27.10 -11.93 -4.07
C GLY A 28 -27.61 -10.72 -4.86
N HIS A 29 -27.31 -9.51 -4.37
CA HIS A 29 -27.72 -8.28 -5.06
C HIS A 29 -27.01 -8.07 -6.40
N ILE A 30 -25.72 -8.37 -6.50
CA ILE A 30 -24.98 -8.28 -7.77
C ILE A 30 -25.61 -9.23 -8.80
N ARG A 31 -25.92 -10.48 -8.43
CA ARG A 31 -26.56 -11.44 -9.34
C ARG A 31 -27.94 -10.95 -9.76
N MET A 32 -28.75 -10.46 -8.82
CA MET A 32 -30.08 -9.93 -9.12
C MET A 32 -30.00 -8.73 -10.07
N ALA A 33 -29.11 -7.76 -9.81
CA ALA A 33 -28.91 -6.59 -10.66
C ALA A 33 -28.43 -6.99 -12.06
N LEU A 34 -27.53 -7.96 -12.16
CA LEU A 34 -27.05 -8.46 -13.46
C LEU A 34 -28.14 -9.16 -14.27
N VAL A 35 -28.99 -9.96 -13.63
CA VAL A 35 -30.15 -10.57 -14.31
C VAL A 35 -31.08 -9.48 -14.82
N MET A 36 -31.46 -8.54 -13.96
CA MET A 36 -32.32 -7.41 -14.33
C MET A 36 -31.73 -6.55 -15.45
N SER A 37 -30.40 -6.36 -15.48
CA SER A 37 -29.72 -5.65 -16.56
C SER A 37 -29.75 -6.38 -17.90
N LYS A 38 -29.78 -7.72 -17.88
CA LYS A 38 -29.82 -8.52 -19.11
C LYS A 38 -31.22 -8.66 -19.67
N GLU A 39 -32.24 -8.66 -18.81
CA GLU A 39 -33.65 -8.71 -19.19
C GLU A 39 -34.15 -7.39 -19.78
N ASP A 40 -33.52 -6.26 -19.43
CA ASP A 40 -33.89 -4.96 -19.96
C ASP A 40 -33.38 -4.76 -21.39
N GLU A 41 -34.29 -4.51 -22.33
CA GLU A 41 -33.98 -4.37 -23.77
C GLU A 41 -32.98 -3.24 -24.04
N TRP A 42 -33.14 -2.11 -23.35
CA TRP A 42 -32.26 -0.95 -23.51
C TRP A 42 -30.84 -1.24 -23.00
N ALA A 43 -30.72 -1.78 -21.79
CA ALA A 43 -29.42 -2.13 -21.21
C ALA A 43 -28.73 -3.26 -22.00
N SER A 44 -29.50 -4.24 -22.49
CA SER A 44 -29.01 -5.30 -23.35
C SER A 44 -28.44 -4.75 -24.65
N TYR A 45 -29.18 -3.88 -25.34
CA TYR A 45 -28.72 -3.26 -26.59
C TYR A 45 -27.51 -2.34 -26.40
N MET A 46 -27.57 -1.43 -25.42
CA MET A 46 -26.56 -0.39 -25.22
C MET A 46 -25.25 -0.94 -24.63
N TRP A 47 -25.33 -1.92 -23.71
CA TRP A 47 -24.15 -2.40 -22.98
C TRP A 47 -23.76 -3.83 -23.34
N TRP A 48 -24.70 -4.78 -23.28
CA TRP A 48 -24.36 -6.19 -23.46
C TRP A 48 -24.07 -6.54 -24.92
N ASN A 49 -24.84 -6.04 -25.87
CA ASN A 49 -24.64 -6.36 -27.30
C ASN A 49 -23.59 -5.46 -27.96
N TRP A 50 -23.20 -4.37 -27.31
CA TRP A 50 -22.23 -3.44 -27.85
C TRP A 50 -20.80 -3.98 -27.75
N TRP A 51 -20.14 -4.15 -28.89
CA TRP A 51 -18.74 -4.64 -28.96
C TRP A 51 -17.75 -3.71 -28.25
N GLY A 52 -18.02 -2.41 -28.23
CA GLY A 52 -17.21 -1.42 -27.51
C GLY A 52 -17.10 -1.69 -26.01
N SER A 53 -18.08 -2.36 -25.40
CA SER A 53 -18.04 -2.75 -23.98
C SER A 53 -16.83 -3.62 -23.62
N TRP A 54 -16.35 -4.43 -24.57
CA TRP A 54 -15.15 -5.26 -24.38
C TRP A 54 -13.86 -4.43 -24.38
N LEU A 55 -13.78 -3.43 -25.25
CA LEU A 55 -12.57 -2.62 -25.45
C LEU A 55 -12.42 -1.53 -24.38
N PHE A 56 -13.50 -0.84 -24.04
CA PHE A 56 -13.45 0.32 -23.15
C PHE A 56 -13.32 -0.02 -21.66
N CYS A 57 -13.64 -1.25 -21.24
CA CYS A 57 -13.76 -1.59 -19.81
C CYS A 57 -12.89 -2.76 -19.37
N ALA A 58 -11.66 -2.82 -19.90
CA ALA A 58 -10.66 -3.81 -19.50
C ALA A 58 -11.15 -5.27 -19.61
N GLY A 59 -11.96 -5.56 -20.63
CA GLY A 59 -12.45 -6.91 -20.93
C GLY A 59 -13.61 -7.38 -20.02
N PRO A 60 -13.63 -8.67 -19.63
CA PRO A 60 -14.80 -9.27 -19.00
C PRO A 60 -15.11 -8.64 -17.65
N PHE A 61 -14.12 -8.23 -16.85
CA PHE A 61 -14.38 -7.70 -15.50
C PHE A 61 -15.18 -6.40 -15.51
N GLY A 62 -14.82 -5.43 -16.34
CA GLY A 62 -15.53 -4.15 -16.38
C GLY A 62 -16.93 -4.26 -16.96
N ARG A 63 -17.18 -5.24 -17.85
CA ARG A 63 -18.52 -5.53 -18.36
C ARG A 63 -19.50 -5.91 -17.25
N TRP A 64 -19.03 -6.66 -16.24
CA TRP A 64 -19.85 -7.04 -15.09
C TRP A 64 -20.08 -5.88 -14.13
N ILE A 65 -19.05 -5.04 -13.90
CA ILE A 65 -19.18 -3.86 -13.03
C ILE A 65 -20.24 -2.91 -13.58
N ILE A 66 -20.11 -2.51 -14.84
CA ILE A 66 -21.05 -1.56 -15.46
C ILE A 66 -22.41 -2.19 -15.67
N GLY A 67 -22.49 -3.47 -16.05
CA GLY A 67 -23.76 -4.20 -16.14
C GLY A 67 -24.51 -4.23 -14.79
N THR A 68 -23.79 -4.37 -13.68
CA THR A 68 -24.38 -4.29 -12.34
C THR A 68 -24.94 -2.89 -12.07
N ILE A 69 -24.18 -1.83 -12.40
CA ILE A 69 -24.62 -0.43 -12.23
C ILE A 69 -25.87 -0.14 -13.08
N LEU A 70 -25.89 -0.55 -14.36
CA LEU A 70 -27.06 -0.41 -15.22
C LEU A 70 -28.27 -1.15 -14.65
N GLY A 71 -28.08 -2.37 -14.15
CA GLY A 71 -29.13 -3.14 -13.47
C GLY A 71 -29.77 -2.36 -12.33
N TYR A 72 -28.96 -1.72 -11.47
CA TYR A 72 -29.47 -0.85 -10.41
C TYR A 72 -30.20 0.38 -10.93
N MET A 73 -29.72 0.99 -12.02
CA MET A 73 -30.41 2.13 -12.65
C MET A 73 -31.79 1.74 -13.19
N VAL A 74 -31.90 0.57 -13.84
CA VAL A 74 -33.18 0.04 -14.35
C VAL A 74 -34.14 -0.24 -13.20
N ILE A 75 -33.68 -0.88 -12.12
CA ILE A 75 -34.50 -1.14 -10.93
C ILE A 75 -34.99 0.17 -10.32
N LYS A 76 -34.13 1.19 -10.23
CA LYS A 76 -34.48 2.51 -9.69
C LYS A 76 -35.52 3.22 -10.57
N GLY A 77 -35.40 3.11 -11.90
CA GLY A 77 -36.34 3.69 -12.85
C GLY A 77 -37.74 3.05 -12.77
N LYS A 78 -37.83 1.72 -12.68
CA LYS A 78 -39.12 1.01 -12.55
C LYS A 78 -39.84 1.31 -11.23
N ARG A 79 -39.09 1.57 -10.16
CA ARG A 79 -39.64 1.86 -8.82
C ARG A 79 -40.31 3.23 -8.68
N GLN A 80 -40.04 4.17 -9.59
CA GLN A 80 -40.66 5.50 -9.58
C GLN A 80 -42.10 5.50 -10.10
N GLN A 81 -42.58 4.38 -10.64
CA GLN A 81 -44.00 4.25 -10.92
C GLN A 81 -44.77 4.15 -9.59
N PRO A 82 -45.79 5.00 -9.35
CA PRO A 82 -46.49 5.08 -8.08
C PRO A 82 -47.36 3.83 -7.87
N LEU A 83 -46.75 2.72 -7.49
CA LEU A 83 -47.48 1.60 -6.91
C LEU A 83 -47.86 1.95 -5.47
N PRO A 84 -49.08 1.61 -5.02
CA PRO A 84 -49.53 1.86 -3.65
C PRO A 84 -48.56 1.19 -2.67
N GLY A 85 -47.86 2.03 -1.90
CA GLY A 85 -46.70 1.65 -1.12
C GLY A 85 -47.04 0.64 -0.03
N TYR A 86 -46.40 -0.52 -0.08
CA TYR A 86 -46.38 -1.46 1.04
C TYR A 86 -45.47 -0.91 2.15
N PRO A 87 -45.97 -0.73 3.39
CA PRO A 87 -45.15 -0.30 4.51
C PRO A 87 -44.15 -1.42 4.85
N GLY A 88 -42.88 -1.21 4.52
CA GLY A 88 -41.80 -2.19 4.67
C GLY A 88 -40.74 -2.12 3.59
N GLN A 89 -41.06 -1.54 2.42
CA GLN A 89 -40.14 -1.46 1.28
C GLN A 89 -38.96 -0.49 1.46
N LEU A 90 -38.96 0.32 2.52
CA LEU A 90 -37.92 1.32 2.79
C LEU A 90 -36.65 0.71 3.42
N ILE A 91 -36.73 -0.48 4.01
CA ILE A 91 -35.61 -1.11 4.73
C ILE A 91 -34.75 -1.98 3.79
N GLU A 92 -35.31 -2.41 2.67
CA GLU A 92 -34.63 -3.28 1.70
C GLU A 92 -34.05 -2.49 0.52
N GLU A 93 -33.58 -1.27 0.76
CA GLU A 93 -32.82 -0.55 -0.26
C GLU A 93 -31.40 -1.10 -0.32
N PRO A 94 -30.99 -1.78 -1.41
CA PRO A 94 -29.59 -2.09 -1.61
C PRO A 94 -28.88 -0.76 -1.79
N HIS A 95 -28.27 -0.27 -0.71
CA HIS A 95 -27.53 0.97 -0.74
C HIS A 95 -26.37 0.81 -1.71
N LEU A 96 -26.51 1.33 -2.94
CA LEU A 96 -25.45 1.44 -3.92
C LEU A 96 -24.18 2.05 -3.30
N ARG A 97 -24.36 2.90 -2.28
CA ARG A 97 -23.28 3.40 -1.43
C ARG A 97 -22.43 2.28 -0.80
N VAL A 98 -23.03 1.26 -0.20
CA VAL A 98 -22.32 0.12 0.41
C VAL A 98 -21.56 -0.68 -0.63
N LEU A 99 -22.17 -0.89 -1.80
CA LEU A 99 -21.50 -1.57 -2.91
C LEU A 99 -20.29 -0.77 -3.39
N MET A 100 -20.44 0.55 -3.57
CA MET A 100 -19.34 1.43 -4.01
C MET A 100 -18.23 1.51 -2.97
N THR A 101 -18.55 1.64 -1.68
CA THR A 101 -17.52 1.65 -0.62
C THR A 101 -16.80 0.31 -0.54
N ALA A 102 -17.52 -0.82 -0.63
CA ALA A 102 -16.91 -2.14 -0.68
C ALA A 102 -16.01 -2.31 -1.91
N PHE A 103 -16.42 -1.79 -3.06
CA PHE A 103 -15.61 -1.79 -4.29
C PHE A 103 -14.31 -0.99 -4.13
N PHE A 104 -14.38 0.25 -3.64
CA PHE A 104 -13.18 1.07 -3.40
C PHE A 104 -12.27 0.44 -2.34
N ALA A 105 -12.84 -0.13 -1.28
CA ALA A 105 -12.07 -0.84 -0.27
C ALA A 105 -11.39 -2.09 -0.85
N ALA A 106 -12.04 -2.82 -1.77
CA ALA A 106 -11.45 -3.94 -2.48
C ALA A 106 -10.28 -3.51 -3.37
N LEU A 107 -10.43 -2.41 -4.12
CA LEU A 107 -9.35 -1.85 -4.94
C LEU A 107 -8.15 -1.43 -4.08
N LEU A 108 -8.40 -0.73 -2.98
CA LEU A 108 -7.37 -0.31 -2.03
C LEU A 108 -6.67 -1.53 -1.41
N SER A 109 -7.42 -2.57 -1.07
CA SER A 109 -6.91 -3.84 -0.56
C SER A 109 -5.99 -4.54 -1.58
N ILE A 110 -6.41 -4.66 -2.84
CA ILE A 110 -5.60 -5.25 -3.91
C ILE A 110 -4.32 -4.44 -4.13
N PHE A 111 -4.43 -3.12 -4.15
CA PHE A 111 -3.29 -2.22 -4.30
C PHE A 111 -2.31 -2.36 -3.14
N ALA A 112 -2.81 -2.42 -1.90
CA ALA A 112 -1.99 -2.65 -0.71
C ALA A 112 -1.26 -3.98 -0.77
N VAL A 113 -1.93 -5.07 -1.17
CA VAL A 113 -1.30 -6.39 -1.35
C VAL A 113 -0.21 -6.33 -2.44
N GLY A 114 -0.48 -5.68 -3.56
CA GLY A 114 0.51 -5.50 -4.63
C GLY A 114 1.75 -4.75 -4.16
N LEU A 115 1.57 -3.65 -3.42
CA LEU A 115 2.67 -2.91 -2.81
C LEU A 115 3.43 -3.74 -1.76
N ALA A 116 2.73 -4.54 -0.97
CA ALA A 116 3.35 -5.43 0.03
C ALA A 116 4.26 -6.46 -0.66
N ILE A 117 3.77 -7.12 -1.71
CA ILE A 117 4.53 -8.11 -2.47
C ILE A 117 5.74 -7.45 -3.14
N MET A 118 5.56 -6.32 -3.82
CA MET A 118 6.67 -5.60 -4.44
C MET A 118 7.74 -5.17 -3.42
N SER A 119 7.31 -4.68 -2.26
CA SER A 119 8.21 -4.26 -1.19
C SER A 119 8.95 -5.47 -0.60
N MET A 120 8.26 -6.59 -0.41
CA MET A 120 8.84 -7.83 0.11
C MET A 120 9.88 -8.39 -0.85
N TYR A 121 9.57 -8.40 -2.16
CA TYR A 121 10.49 -8.82 -3.21
C TYR A 121 11.77 -7.95 -3.22
N LYS A 122 11.62 -6.62 -3.13
CA LYS A 122 12.78 -5.71 -3.04
C LYS A 122 13.66 -5.99 -1.82
N ILE A 123 13.06 -6.28 -0.66
CA ILE A 123 13.78 -6.64 0.55
C ILE A 123 14.50 -7.98 0.39
N LEU A 124 13.83 -8.99 -0.19
CA LEU A 124 14.40 -10.32 -0.44
C LEU A 124 15.58 -10.28 -1.41
N CYS A 125 15.55 -9.41 -2.41
CA CYS A 125 16.66 -9.22 -3.35
C CYS A 125 17.84 -8.42 -2.76
N GLY A 126 17.80 -8.02 -1.49
CA GLY A 126 18.86 -7.22 -0.87
C GLY A 126 19.01 -5.82 -1.46
N LEU A 127 18.08 -5.40 -2.33
CA LEU A 127 17.98 -4.02 -2.83
C LEU A 127 17.34 -3.16 -1.73
N THR A 128 18.09 -2.95 -0.66
CA THR A 128 17.69 -1.99 0.37
C THR A 128 17.57 -0.62 -0.28
N PHE A 129 16.43 0.04 -0.08
CA PHE A 129 16.10 1.35 -0.64
C PHE A 129 17.20 2.42 -0.42
N LEU A 130 18.07 2.22 0.59
CA LEU A 130 19.27 3.02 0.83
C LEU A 130 20.31 2.96 -0.31
N GLU A 131 20.46 1.81 -1.00
CA GLU A 131 21.33 1.70 -2.16
C GLU A 131 20.78 2.49 -3.35
N SER A 132 19.44 2.53 -3.51
CA SER A 132 18.76 3.26 -4.58
C SER A 132 18.73 4.77 -4.38
N LEU A 133 18.92 5.25 -3.14
CA LEU A 133 19.04 6.68 -2.83
C LEU A 133 20.49 7.17 -2.86
N ARG A 134 21.47 6.29 -3.05
CA ARG A 134 22.86 6.69 -3.20
C ARG A 134 22.98 7.39 -4.56
N PRO A 135 23.27 8.70 -4.62
CA PRO A 135 23.50 9.36 -5.89
C PRO A 135 24.65 8.64 -6.61
N PRO A 136 24.58 8.44 -7.93
CA PRO A 136 25.69 7.88 -8.69
C PRO A 136 26.91 8.76 -8.44
N SER A 137 27.94 8.23 -7.77
CA SER A 137 29.14 9.02 -7.50
C SER A 137 29.80 9.34 -8.85
N PRO A 138 30.00 10.62 -9.20
CA PRO A 138 30.57 11.00 -10.49
C PRO A 138 32.06 10.61 -10.68
N ASP A 139 32.71 10.03 -9.68
CA ASP A 139 34.17 9.79 -9.67
C ASP A 139 34.64 8.48 -10.33
N ARG A 140 33.80 7.79 -11.12
CA ARG A 140 34.18 6.51 -11.76
C ARG A 140 34.36 6.63 -13.27
N LEU A 141 35.34 7.44 -13.67
CA LEU A 141 35.88 7.45 -15.03
C LEU A 141 37.16 6.61 -15.16
N ASP A 142 37.61 5.96 -14.09
CA ASP A 142 38.75 5.06 -14.16
C ASP A 142 38.62 3.89 -13.18
N SER A 143 39.24 2.76 -13.52
CA SER A 143 39.31 1.52 -12.73
C SER A 143 38.18 0.49 -12.92
N SER A 144 38.43 -0.33 -13.94
CA SER A 144 38.05 -1.74 -14.10
C SER A 144 38.28 -2.58 -12.82
N ASN A 145 37.34 -2.58 -11.87
CA ASN A 145 37.16 -3.67 -10.91
C ASN A 145 35.78 -3.63 -10.20
N PRO A 146 34.86 -4.59 -10.45
CA PRO A 146 33.50 -4.54 -9.93
C PRO A 146 33.29 -5.21 -8.56
N TYR A 147 34.33 -5.61 -7.82
CA TYR A 147 34.19 -6.20 -6.49
C TYR A 147 34.62 -5.24 -5.37
N LEU A 148 33.74 -4.30 -5.02
CA LEU A 148 33.85 -3.59 -3.74
C LEU A 148 33.00 -4.35 -2.71
N VAL A 149 33.58 -5.43 -2.19
CA VAL A 149 33.13 -6.03 -0.93
C VAL A 149 33.44 -5.01 0.16
N CYS A 150 32.42 -4.48 0.84
CA CYS A 150 32.62 -3.71 2.05
C CYS A 150 33.19 -4.63 3.13
N LEU A 151 34.51 -4.71 3.22
CA LEU A 151 35.18 -5.27 4.38
C LEU A 151 34.90 -4.32 5.56
N PRO A 152 34.45 -4.82 6.73
CA PRO A 152 34.38 -4.01 7.92
C PRO A 152 35.80 -3.48 8.20
N ARG A 153 35.95 -2.17 8.07
CA ARG A 153 37.18 -1.49 8.47
C ARG A 153 37.24 -1.59 9.99
N THR A 154 37.91 -2.61 10.49
CA THR A 154 38.45 -2.59 11.85
C THR A 154 39.31 -1.34 11.91
N ALA A 155 38.80 -0.31 12.59
CA ALA A 155 39.60 0.87 12.87
C ALA A 155 40.88 0.38 13.57
N PRO A 156 42.08 0.74 13.09
CA PRO A 156 43.27 0.48 13.86
C PRO A 156 43.11 1.22 15.19
N GLU A 157 43.21 0.47 16.27
CA GLU A 157 43.03 0.83 17.67
C GLU A 157 44.16 1.76 18.17
N GLU A 158 44.73 2.61 17.31
CA GLU A 158 45.90 3.44 17.61
C GLU A 158 45.55 4.85 18.13
N SER A 159 44.28 5.28 18.11
CA SER A 159 43.93 6.63 18.58
C SER A 159 43.67 6.73 20.09
N ILE A 160 43.69 5.63 20.86
CA ILE A 160 43.43 5.67 22.31
C ILE A 160 44.73 5.81 23.13
N GLN A 161 45.89 5.40 22.61
CA GLN A 161 47.14 5.53 23.37
C GLN A 161 47.75 6.94 23.36
N LEU A 162 47.51 7.74 22.30
CA LEU A 162 48.08 9.09 22.24
C LEU A 162 47.35 10.08 23.17
N GLU A 163 46.04 9.95 23.37
CA GLU A 163 45.28 10.82 24.27
C GLU A 163 45.61 10.53 25.75
N ASN A 164 45.84 9.27 26.12
CA ASN A 164 46.19 8.92 27.49
C ASN A 164 47.60 9.40 27.89
N THR A 165 48.56 9.32 26.97
CA THR A 165 49.92 9.83 27.22
C THR A 165 49.94 11.36 27.37
N GLN A 166 49.07 12.07 26.64
CA GLN A 166 48.97 13.53 26.73
C GLN A 166 48.28 14.00 28.02
N ARG A 167 47.32 13.23 28.58
CA ARG A 167 46.73 13.56 29.89
C ARG A 167 47.68 13.34 31.06
N GLU A 168 48.52 12.31 31.02
CA GLU A 168 49.49 12.08 32.10
C GLU A 168 50.55 13.19 32.19
N THR A 169 51.04 13.70 31.06
CA THR A 169 52.02 14.79 31.05
C THR A 169 51.46 16.11 31.59
N ILE A 170 50.19 16.42 31.32
CA ILE A 170 49.53 17.63 31.86
C ILE A 170 49.36 17.53 33.39
N ASN A 171 48.98 16.36 33.92
CA ASN A 171 48.77 16.20 35.35
C ASN A 171 50.08 16.34 36.16
N ILE A 172 51.20 15.81 35.65
CA ILE A 172 52.51 15.93 36.30
C ILE A 172 52.98 17.39 36.35
N LEU A 173 52.81 18.14 35.25
CA LEU A 173 53.18 19.56 35.18
C LEU A 173 52.36 20.42 36.15
N THR A 174 51.07 20.12 36.29
CA THR A 174 50.16 20.86 37.18
C THR A 174 50.50 20.59 38.65
N ALA A 175 50.80 19.34 39.02
CA ALA A 175 51.21 18.99 40.37
C ALA A 175 52.55 19.66 40.77
N SER A 176 53.50 19.76 39.84
CA SER A 176 54.78 20.44 40.08
C SER A 176 54.62 21.95 40.32
N GLN A 177 53.69 22.63 39.63
CA GLN A 177 53.45 24.06 39.86
C GLN A 177 52.80 24.34 41.22
N ILE A 178 51.85 23.50 41.65
CA ILE A 178 51.19 23.66 42.95
C ILE A 178 52.19 23.47 44.09
N LEU A 179 53.10 22.50 43.99
CA LEU A 179 54.12 22.27 45.01
C LEU A 179 55.12 23.44 45.11
N HIS A 180 55.41 24.11 43.99
CA HIS A 180 56.32 25.26 43.97
C HIS A 180 55.68 26.54 44.54
N MET A 181 54.36 26.68 44.43
CA MET A 181 53.59 27.77 45.06
C MET A 181 53.44 27.59 46.57
N ALA A 182 53.37 26.35 47.08
CA ALA A 182 53.22 26.08 48.51
C ALA A 182 54.52 26.21 49.34
N LYS A 183 55.68 26.40 48.69
CA LYS A 183 56.99 26.58 49.33
C LYS A 183 57.47 28.04 49.41
N ALA A 184 56.66 28.99 48.93
CA ALA A 184 56.89 30.42 49.07
C ALA A 184 56.03 30.98 50.20
#